data_AF-A0A5R2MVL9-F1
#
_entry.id   AF-A0A5R2MVL9-F1
#
_cell.length_a   1.000
_cell.length_b   1.000
_cell.length_c   1.000
_cell.angle_alpha   90.00
_cell.angle_beta   90.00
_cell.angle_gamma   90.00
#
_symmetry.space_group_name_H-M   'P 1'
#
loop_
_entity.id
_entity.type
_entity.pdbx_description
1 polymer ?
#
loop_
_entity_poly.entity_id
_entity_poly.type
_entity_poly.pdbx_seq_one_letter_code
_entity_poly.pdbx_strand_id
1 'polypeptide(L)'
;LAASSPSCGIRNIATGALDTVGIPWTEVFLGCGSFAVAEAVTAGLATSVFSCRLAPPGTIEVSRKFGLPPLPASEIVLLSTLSDIKSREALRTLA
;
A
#
# COMPACT_ATOMS: atom_id res chain seq x y z
N LEU A 1 10.00 -9.37 0.16
CA LEU A 1 8.92 -8.42 0.44
C LEU A 1 9.24 -7.68 1.73
N ALA A 2 9.25 -6.34 1.70
CA ALA A 2 9.19 -5.50 2.89
C ALA A 2 7.74 -5.18 3.18
N ALA A 3 7.28 -5.40 4.41
CA ALA A 3 5.90 -5.16 4.80
C ALA A 3 5.80 -4.67 6.25
N SER A 4 4.63 -4.15 6.61
CA SER A 4 4.28 -3.83 8.00
C SER A 4 3.64 -5.05 8.68
N SER A 5 3.08 -4.86 9.88
CA SER A 5 2.44 -5.90 10.70
C SER A 5 1.53 -6.87 9.90
N PRO A 6 1.30 -8.11 10.39
CA PRO A 6 0.38 -9.04 9.75
C PRO A 6 -1.07 -8.55 9.60
N SER A 7 -1.47 -7.54 10.38
CA SER A 7 -2.76 -6.87 10.27
C SER A 7 -2.81 -5.77 9.19
N CYS A 8 -1.70 -5.50 8.50
CA CYS A 8 -1.63 -4.49 7.45
C CYS A 8 -2.43 -4.93 6.22
N GLY A 9 -3.46 -4.16 5.86
CA GLY A 9 -4.29 -4.43 4.68
C GLY A 9 -3.48 -4.48 3.38
N ILE A 10 -2.50 -3.60 3.21
CA ILE A 10 -1.62 -3.57 2.02
C ILE A 10 -0.79 -4.85 1.92
N ARG A 11 -0.23 -5.33 3.04
CA ARG A 11 0.50 -6.60 3.09
C ARG A 11 -0.40 -7.75 2.63
N ASN A 12 -1.59 -7.84 3.20
CA ASN A 12 -2.53 -8.92 2.89
C ASN A 12 -2.97 -8.91 1.42
N ILE A 13 -3.21 -7.73 0.84
CA ILE A 13 -3.51 -7.58 -0.59
C ILE A 13 -2.32 -8.04 -1.44
N ALA A 14 -1.11 -7.60 -1.10
CA ALA A 14 0.10 -7.92 -1.86
C ALA A 14 0.40 -9.43 -1.83
N THR A 15 0.42 -10.04 -0.64
CA THR A 15 0.72 -11.47 -0.50
C THR A 15 -0.38 -12.33 -1.11
N GLY A 16 -1.66 -11.99 -0.88
CA GLY A 16 -2.77 -12.71 -1.49
C GLY A 16 -2.76 -12.68 -3.02
N ALA A 17 -2.38 -11.54 -3.62
CA ALA A 17 -2.22 -11.45 -5.07
C ALA A 17 -1.08 -12.35 -5.58
N LEU A 18 0.07 -12.36 -4.90
CA LEU A 18 1.21 -13.22 -5.25
C LEU A 18 0.85 -14.71 -5.10
N ASP A 19 0.18 -15.07 -4.01
CA ASP A 19 -0.24 -16.43 -3.72
C ASP A 19 -1.25 -16.94 -4.78
N THR A 20 -2.17 -16.08 -5.22
CA THR A 20 -3.19 -16.40 -6.25
C THR A 20 -2.56 -16.81 -7.59
N VAL A 21 -1.43 -16.19 -7.96
CA VAL A 21 -0.70 -16.51 -9.21
C VAL A 21 0.50 -17.44 -8.98
N GLY A 22 0.71 -17.91 -7.74
CA GLY A 22 1.79 -18.82 -7.39
C GLY A 22 3.19 -18.22 -7.48
N ILE A 23 3.34 -16.89 -7.34
CA ILE A 23 4.67 -16.26 -7.33
C ILE A 23 5.28 -16.45 -5.93
N PRO A 24 6.43 -17.15 -5.82
CA PRO A 24 7.08 -17.34 -4.53
C PRO A 24 7.60 -15.99 -4.02
N TRP A 25 7.38 -15.74 -2.74
CA TRP A 25 7.88 -14.54 -2.07
C TRP A 25 8.40 -14.90 -0.69
N THR A 26 9.25 -14.03 -0.15
CA THR A 26 9.81 -14.17 1.19
C THR A 26 9.69 -12.85 1.91
N GLU A 27 9.33 -12.89 3.18
CA GLU A 27 9.39 -11.70 4.05
C GLU A 27 10.84 -11.42 4.39
N VAL A 28 11.36 -10.28 3.95
CA VAL A 28 12.76 -9.87 4.16
C VAL A 28 12.85 -8.79 5.24
N PHE A 29 11.79 -8.00 5.39
CA PHE A 29 11.73 -6.92 6.35
C PHE A 29 10.31 -6.75 6.89
N LEU A 30 10.20 -6.67 8.22
CA LEU A 30 8.96 -6.37 8.94
C LEU A 30 9.20 -5.11 9.78
N GLY A 31 8.54 -4.00 9.41
CA GLY A 31 8.71 -2.70 10.07
C GLY A 31 7.43 -2.17 10.69
N CYS A 32 7.54 -1.32 11.72
CA CYS A 32 6.38 -0.65 12.30
C CYS A 32 5.94 0.53 11.40
N GLY A 33 4.92 0.32 10.59
CA GLY A 33 4.29 1.36 9.77
C GLY A 33 4.97 1.63 8.43
N SER A 34 4.30 2.43 7.60
CA SER A 34 4.67 2.63 6.19
C SER A 34 6.01 3.33 5.99
N PHE A 35 6.45 4.17 6.93
CA PHE A 35 7.74 4.86 6.85
C PHE A 35 8.92 3.88 6.98
N ALA A 36 8.85 2.93 7.90
CA ALA A 36 9.91 1.92 8.04
C ALA A 36 10.02 1.05 6.78
N VAL A 37 8.87 0.71 6.17
CA VAL A 37 8.82 -0.02 4.90
C VAL A 37 9.40 0.82 3.76
N ALA A 38 9.07 2.11 3.69
CA ALA A 38 9.62 3.04 2.69
C ALA A 38 11.15 3.09 2.77
N GLU A 39 11.72 3.26 3.96
CA GLU A 39 13.17 3.30 4.16
C GLU A 39 13.85 1.97 3.77
N ALA A 40 13.23 0.82 4.10
CA ALA A 40 13.76 -0.48 3.69
C ALA A 40 13.80 -0.64 2.15
N VAL A 41 12.81 -0.10 1.45
CA VAL A 41 12.79 -0.10 -0.03
C VAL A 41 13.81 0.89 -0.58
N THR A 42 13.90 2.10 -0.03
CA THR A 42 14.90 3.11 -0.44
C THR A 42 16.33 2.61 -0.23
N ALA A 43 16.59 1.85 0.84
CA ALA A 43 17.87 1.21 1.13
C ALA A 43 18.16 -0.02 0.24
N GLY A 44 17.22 -0.44 -0.61
CA GLY A 44 17.38 -1.58 -1.51
C GLY A 44 17.30 -2.94 -0.83
N LEU A 45 16.75 -3.03 0.39
CA LEU A 45 16.66 -4.29 1.13
C LEU A 45 15.62 -5.24 0.55
N ALA A 46 14.50 -4.70 0.05
CA ALA A 46 13.44 -5.50 -0.54
C ALA A 46 12.50 -4.64 -1.42
N THR A 47 11.58 -5.31 -2.11
CA THR A 47 10.44 -4.69 -2.80
C THR A 47 9.23 -4.61 -1.88
N SER A 48 8.37 -3.60 -2.10
CA SER A 48 7.08 -3.45 -1.42
C SER A 48 6.05 -2.82 -2.35
N VAL A 49 4.80 -2.77 -1.89
CA VAL A 49 3.65 -2.18 -2.60
C VAL A 49 3.36 -0.80 -2.02
N PHE A 50 3.31 0.19 -2.90
CA PHE A 50 2.90 1.56 -2.56
C PHE A 50 1.83 2.05 -3.54
N SER A 51 0.94 2.93 -3.07
CA SER A 51 0.18 3.76 -3.99
C SER A 51 1.14 4.72 -4.71
N CYS A 52 0.83 5.10 -5.95
CA CYS A 52 1.72 5.94 -6.76
C CYS A 52 2.14 7.26 -6.07
N ARG A 53 1.28 7.79 -5.18
CA ARG A 53 1.56 9.02 -4.42
C ARG A 53 2.44 8.82 -3.19
N LEU A 54 2.55 7.58 -2.68
CA LEU A 54 3.29 7.23 -1.48
C LEU A 54 4.59 6.47 -1.78
N ALA A 55 4.89 6.22 -3.06
CA ALA A 55 6.13 5.58 -3.47
C ALA A 55 7.33 6.43 -3.02
N PRO A 56 8.34 5.85 -2.34
CA PRO A 56 9.49 6.62 -1.88
C PRO A 56 10.26 7.24 -3.06
N PRO A 57 10.79 8.46 -2.93
CA PRO A 57 11.55 9.09 -4.00
C PRO A 57 12.81 8.28 -4.34
N GLY A 58 13.17 8.24 -5.63
CA GLY A 58 14.33 7.48 -6.10
C GLY A 58 14.10 5.96 -6.25
N THR A 59 12.89 5.48 -5.95
CA THR A 59 12.51 4.09 -6.22
C THR A 59 11.99 3.91 -7.65
N ILE A 60 12.02 2.67 -8.14
CA ILE A 60 11.48 2.30 -9.45
C ILE A 60 10.32 1.32 -9.28
N GLU A 61 9.34 1.41 -10.19
CA GLU A 61 8.28 0.43 -10.34
C GLU A 61 8.86 -0.84 -10.98
N VAL A 62 8.56 -2.03 -10.43
CA VAL A 62 9.20 -3.30 -10.83
C VAL A 62 8.22 -4.40 -11.23
N SER A 63 6.92 -4.13 -11.25
CA SER A 63 5.88 -5.14 -11.53
C SER A 63 6.08 -5.75 -12.91
N ARG A 64 6.32 -4.92 -13.93
CA ARG A 64 6.60 -5.43 -15.29
C ARG A 64 7.87 -6.29 -15.33
N LYS A 65 8.92 -5.89 -14.61
CA LYS A 65 10.22 -6.58 -14.60
C LYS A 65 10.11 -7.98 -13.99
N PHE A 66 9.31 -8.14 -12.95
CA PHE A 66 9.16 -9.40 -12.23
C PHE A 66 7.85 -10.15 -12.57
N GLY A 67 7.09 -9.67 -13.55
CA GLY A 67 5.80 -10.28 -13.92
C GLY A 67 4.78 -10.28 -12.78
N LEU A 68 4.79 -9.26 -11.92
CA LEU A 68 3.92 -9.19 -10.75
C LEU A 68 2.46 -8.93 -11.17
N PRO A 69 1.48 -9.54 -10.47
CA PRO A 69 0.08 -9.35 -10.78
C PRO A 69 -0.36 -7.90 -10.50
N PRO A 70 -1.37 -7.40 -11.23
CA PRO A 70 -2.00 -6.13 -10.86
C PRO A 70 -2.69 -6.27 -9.50
N LEU A 71 -2.70 -5.17 -8.74
CA LEU A 71 -3.37 -5.11 -7.44
C LEU A 71 -4.71 -4.37 -7.58
N PRO A 72 -5.72 -4.74 -6.78
CA PRO A 72 -6.98 -4.04 -6.77
C PRO A 72 -6.79 -2.57 -6.35
N ALA A 73 -7.57 -1.67 -6.94
CA ALA A 73 -7.61 -0.28 -6.50
C ALA A 73 -8.10 -0.21 -5.04
N SER A 74 -7.45 0.64 -4.25
CA SER A 74 -7.89 0.95 -2.88
C SER A 74 -8.74 2.21 -2.90
N GLU A 75 -9.91 2.15 -2.27
CA GLU A 75 -10.78 3.31 -2.09
C GLU A 75 -10.41 4.03 -0.79
N ILE A 76 -10.23 5.35 -0.86
CA ILE A 76 -10.06 6.21 0.31
C ILE A 76 -11.38 6.92 0.55
N VAL A 77 -12.01 6.64 1.68
CA VAL A 77 -13.31 7.22 2.04
C VAL A 77 -13.16 8.16 3.24
N LEU A 78 -13.88 9.28 3.20
CA LEU A 78 -14.02 10.17 4.34
C LEU A 78 -15.16 9.67 5.22
N LEU A 79 -14.82 9.10 6.39
CA LEU A 79 -15.80 8.77 7.41
C LEU A 79 -15.99 9.95 8.34
N SER A 80 -17.23 10.44 8.45
CA SER A 80 -17.60 11.53 9.36
C SER A 80 -18.88 11.19 10.11
N THR A 81 -18.93 11.58 11.39
CA THR A 81 -20.13 11.48 12.23
C THR A 81 -21.02 12.71 12.11
N LEU A 82 -20.57 13.76 11.42
CA LEU A 82 -21.36 14.98 11.19
C LEU A 82 -22.51 14.67 10.22
N SER A 83 -23.74 14.87 10.69
CA SER A 83 -24.95 14.47 9.98
C SER A 83 -25.80 15.64 9.49
N ASP A 84 -25.58 16.85 10.02
CA ASP A 84 -26.34 18.03 9.61
C ASP A 84 -26.00 18.44 8.17
N ILE A 85 -26.99 19.05 7.49
CA ILE A 85 -26.92 19.37 6.06
C ILE A 85 -25.73 20.28 5.77
N LYS A 86 -25.51 21.32 6.60
CA LYS A 86 -24.44 22.30 6.39
C LYS A 86 -23.07 21.65 6.49
N SER A 87 -22.85 20.81 7.50
CA SER A 87 -21.60 20.05 7.64
C SER A 87 -21.41 19.08 6.48
N ARG A 88 -22.46 18.38 6.03
CA ARG A 88 -22.36 17.47 4.88
C ARG A 88 -22.03 18.20 3.58
N GLU A 89 -22.61 19.37 3.35
CA GLU A 89 -22.26 20.21 2.20
C GLU A 89 -20.82 20.68 2.27
N ALA A 90 -20.35 21.13 3.44
CA ALA A 90 -18.95 21.51 3.62
C ALA A 90 -18.00 20.32 3.37
N LEU A 91 -18.28 19.14 3.92
CA LEU A 91 -17.43 17.94 3.70
C LEU A 91 -17.37 17.53 2.23
N ARG A 92 -18.46 17.71 1.46
CA ARG A 92 -18.47 17.45 0.01
C ARG A 92 -17.55 18.38 -0.79
N THR A 93 -17.20 19.55 -0.26
CA THR A 93 -16.23 20.44 -0.94
C THR A 93 -14.77 20.01 -0.78
N LEU A 94 -14.48 19.13 0.19
CA LEU A 94 -13.14 18.62 0.47
C LEU A 94 -12.83 17.27 -0.21
N ALA A 95 -13.88 16.55 -0.62
CA ALA A 95 -13.78 15.27 -1.33
C ALA A 95 -13.59 15.50 -2.84
#